data_AF-F7VJ81-F1
#
_entry.id   AF-F7VJ81-F1
#
_cell.length_a   1.000
_cell.length_b   1.000
_cell.length_c   1.000
_cell.angle_alpha   90.00
_cell.angle_beta   90.00
_cell.angle_gamma   90.00
#
_symmetry.space_group_name_H-M   'P 1'
#
loop_
_entity.id
_entity.type
_entity.pdbx_description
1 polymer ?
#
loop_
_entity_poly.entity_id
_entity_poly.type
_entity_poly.pdbx_seq_one_letter_code
_entity_poly.pdbx_strand_id
1 'polypeptide(L)'
;MQKGLSWRHAVIAGSILCSTLMVGNAKAQEETREPQSSLTIPLAPAVAVQKETPVYHCTGSHSLLQKLPAGDFPVTYLNAGAVSLAVLPVDGQTLVFTNVMSASGAKYVADRFVWWTKGQQAFFSEDRADAGSPSVCEEVKPSHTGTEKQAR
;
A
#
# COMPACT_ATOMS: atom_id res chain seq x y z
N MET A 1 -53.62 13.84 -38.74
CA MET A 1 -53.50 14.74 -39.91
C MET A 1 -52.26 15.60 -39.68
N GLN A 2 -51.23 15.72 -40.52
CA GLN A 2 -50.98 15.27 -41.88
C GLN A 2 -49.49 15.58 -42.19
N LYS A 3 -48.73 14.56 -42.63
CA LYS A 3 -47.65 14.54 -43.65
C LYS A 3 -46.47 15.52 -43.44
N GLY A 4 -45.21 15.11 -43.30
CA GLY A 4 -44.51 14.13 -44.15
C GLY A 4 -44.17 14.74 -45.51
N LEU A 5 -42.95 15.26 -45.69
CA LEU A 5 -42.39 15.49 -47.03
C LEU A 5 -40.89 15.24 -47.02
N SER A 6 -40.54 14.06 -47.49
CA SER A 6 -39.20 13.69 -47.91
C SER A 6 -38.85 14.41 -49.21
N TRP A 7 -37.59 14.79 -49.39
CA TRP A 7 -37.04 15.00 -50.73
C TRP A 7 -35.76 14.19 -50.90
N ARG A 8 -35.71 13.42 -51.99
CA ARG A 8 -34.56 12.61 -52.44
C ARG A 8 -33.87 13.33 -53.59
N HIS A 9 -32.61 12.92 -53.81
CA HIS A 9 -31.70 13.12 -54.95
C HIS A 9 -30.61 14.17 -54.69
N ALA A 10 -29.42 13.74 -54.23
CA ALA A 10 -28.34 13.07 -54.97
C ALA A 10 -27.40 14.08 -55.68
N VAL A 11 -26.23 14.31 -55.08
CA VAL A 11 -25.01 14.65 -55.83
C VAL A 11 -23.88 13.79 -55.29
N ILE A 12 -23.35 12.99 -56.20
CA ILE A 12 -22.18 12.13 -56.05
C ILE A 12 -20.96 13.02 -56.28
N ALA A 13 -20.04 13.07 -55.32
CA ALA A 13 -18.65 13.45 -55.59
C ALA A 13 -17.78 12.60 -54.67
N GLY A 14 -17.19 11.56 -55.25
CA GLY A 14 -16.29 10.65 -54.57
C GLY A 14 -15.09 11.40 -54.00
N SER A 15 -14.70 11.05 -52.78
CA SER A 15 -13.39 11.38 -52.23
C SER A 15 -12.93 10.19 -51.42
N ILE A 16 -12.19 9.36 -52.16
CA ILE A 16 -11.17 8.39 -51.81
C ILE A 16 -10.98 8.18 -50.30
N LEU A 17 -11.39 6.98 -49.88
CA LEU A 17 -10.92 6.25 -48.72
C LEU A 17 -9.40 6.41 -48.56
N CYS A 18 -8.95 7.03 -47.48
CA CYS A 18 -7.61 6.82 -46.95
C CYS A 18 -7.74 6.48 -45.47
N SER A 19 -8.23 5.28 -45.20
CA SER A 19 -8.13 4.65 -43.88
C SER A 19 -6.66 4.31 -43.64
N THR A 20 -5.89 5.25 -43.12
CA THR A 20 -4.56 4.94 -42.58
C THR A 20 -4.75 4.09 -41.33
N LEU A 21 -4.52 2.78 -41.50
CA LEU A 21 -4.20 1.90 -40.39
C LEU A 21 -2.94 2.45 -39.72
N MET A 22 -3.12 3.13 -38.59
CA MET A 22 -2.01 3.35 -37.67
C MET A 22 -1.67 1.99 -37.06
N VAL A 23 -0.80 1.23 -37.74
CA VAL A 23 -0.07 0.13 -37.11
C VAL A 23 0.97 0.79 -36.19
N GLY A 24 0.49 1.29 -35.05
CA GLY A 24 1.35 1.67 -33.95
C GLY A 24 1.98 0.39 -33.41
N ASN A 25 3.25 0.17 -33.74
CA ASN A 25 4.06 -0.80 -33.02
C ASN A 25 4.05 -0.39 -31.55
N ALA A 26 3.34 -1.15 -30.71
CA ALA A 26 3.47 -1.08 -29.27
C ALA A 26 4.87 -1.57 -28.89
N LYS A 27 5.89 -0.70 -29.07
CA LYS A 27 7.11 -0.84 -28.30
C LYS A 27 6.72 -0.48 -26.88
N ALA A 28 6.71 -1.49 -26.01
CA ALA A 28 6.52 -1.36 -24.58
C ALA A 28 7.27 -0.11 -24.09
N GLN A 29 6.52 0.82 -23.48
CA GLN A 29 7.11 1.92 -22.75
C GLN A 29 7.73 1.30 -21.50
N GLU A 30 9.01 0.97 -21.59
CA GLU A 30 9.82 0.66 -20.43
C GLU A 30 10.07 1.99 -19.71
N GLU A 31 9.11 2.35 -18.86
CA GLU A 31 9.20 3.50 -17.98
C GLU A 31 10.43 3.30 -17.10
N THR A 32 11.43 4.18 -17.24
CA THR A 32 12.65 4.20 -16.44
C THR A 32 12.28 4.42 -14.98
N ARG A 33 11.94 3.34 -14.29
CA ARG A 33 11.74 3.31 -12.84
C ARG A 33 13.09 3.57 -12.21
N GLU A 34 13.16 4.54 -11.29
CA GLU A 34 14.33 4.69 -10.39
C GLU A 34 14.71 3.30 -9.86
N PRO A 35 16.01 3.00 -9.63
CA PRO A 35 16.43 1.71 -9.10
C PRO A 35 15.86 1.50 -7.69
N GLN A 36 14.62 1.03 -7.63
CA GLN A 36 13.92 0.67 -6.41
C GLN A 36 14.37 -0.74 -6.07
N SER A 37 15.26 -0.84 -5.09
CA SER A 37 15.66 -2.13 -4.54
C SER A 37 14.42 -2.87 -4.04
N SER A 38 14.22 -4.10 -4.52
CA SER A 38 13.07 -4.91 -4.15
C SER A 38 13.51 -6.27 -3.59
N LEU A 39 12.77 -6.74 -2.58
CA LEU A 39 12.88 -8.09 -2.05
C LEU A 39 11.63 -8.85 -2.47
N THR A 40 11.81 -9.95 -3.20
CA THR A 40 10.71 -10.79 -3.66
C THR A 40 10.80 -12.17 -3.02
N ILE A 41 9.68 -12.64 -2.45
CA ILE A 41 9.57 -13.98 -1.86
C ILE A 41 8.60 -14.78 -2.74
N PRO A 42 9.07 -15.77 -3.52
CA PRO A 42 8.19 -16.61 -4.32
C PRO A 42 7.35 -17.51 -3.40
N LEU A 43 6.06 -17.61 -3.69
CA LEU A 43 5.11 -18.47 -2.97
C LEU A 43 4.63 -19.61 -3.87
N ALA A 44 4.08 -20.66 -3.26
CA ALA A 44 3.40 -21.72 -3.99
C ALA A 44 2.23 -21.12 -4.82
N PRO A 45 1.88 -21.73 -5.97
CA PRO A 45 0.77 -21.28 -6.79
C PRO A 45 -0.54 -21.17 -5.99
N ALA A 46 -1.40 -20.21 -6.36
CA ALA A 46 -2.70 -19.95 -5.76
C ALA A 46 -2.72 -19.44 -4.30
N VAL A 47 -1.58 -19.08 -3.72
CA VAL A 47 -1.56 -18.33 -2.45
C VAL A 47 -1.81 -16.84 -2.71
N ALA A 48 -2.95 -16.34 -2.24
CA ALA A 48 -3.25 -14.92 -2.30
C ALA A 48 -2.41 -14.14 -1.28
N VAL A 49 -1.85 -13.00 -1.69
CA VAL A 49 -1.15 -12.07 -0.80
C VAL A 49 -2.08 -10.94 -0.43
N GLN A 50 -2.34 -10.79 0.86
CA GLN A 50 -3.07 -9.67 1.44
C GLN A 50 -2.07 -8.63 1.95
N LYS A 51 -2.27 -7.38 1.57
CA LYS A 51 -1.42 -6.25 1.97
C LYS A 51 -2.27 -5.18 2.64
N GLU A 52 -1.86 -4.77 3.83
CA GLU A 52 -2.39 -3.62 4.55
C GLU A 52 -1.27 -2.65 4.88
N THR A 53 -1.55 -1.35 4.90
CA THR A 53 -0.52 -0.34 5.18
C THR A 53 -1.08 0.79 6.03
N PRO A 54 -1.48 0.50 7.28
CA PRO A 54 -1.88 1.54 8.23
C PRO A 54 -0.71 2.46 8.58
N VAL A 55 -1.06 3.68 8.98
CA VAL A 55 -0.12 4.71 9.41
C VAL A 55 -0.17 4.80 10.94
N TYR A 56 0.99 4.88 11.59
CA TYR A 56 1.10 4.95 13.05
C TYR A 56 1.74 6.25 13.51
N HIS A 57 1.25 6.77 14.63
CA HIS A 57 1.90 7.79 15.43
C HIS A 57 2.45 7.17 16.71
N CYS A 58 3.74 7.35 17.00
CA CYS A 58 4.39 6.72 18.15
C CYS A 58 4.79 7.73 19.23
N THR A 59 4.57 7.35 20.48
CA THR A 59 4.98 8.07 21.70
C THR A 59 5.70 7.12 22.66
N GLY A 60 6.51 7.64 23.58
CA GLY A 60 7.26 6.80 24.53
C GLY A 60 8.67 7.29 24.82
N SER A 61 9.56 6.35 25.12
CA SER A 61 10.94 6.68 25.50
C SER A 61 11.73 7.25 24.32
N HIS A 62 12.55 8.27 24.60
CA HIS A 62 13.37 8.92 23.56
C HIS A 62 14.32 7.93 22.85
N SER A 63 14.88 6.98 23.60
CA SER A 63 15.80 5.95 23.08
C SER A 63 15.16 5.00 22.08
N LEU A 64 13.85 4.74 22.18
CA LEU A 64 13.10 3.94 21.21
C LEU A 64 12.54 4.80 20.09
N LEU A 65 12.03 5.99 20.39
CA LEU A 65 11.46 6.90 19.38
C LEU A 65 12.49 7.35 18.34
N GLN A 66 13.74 7.61 18.74
CA GLN A 66 14.81 7.99 17.80
C GLN A 66 15.15 6.88 16.78
N LYS A 67 14.70 5.65 17.03
CA LYS A 67 14.91 4.49 16.15
C LYS A 67 13.80 4.37 15.11
N LEU A 68 12.66 5.03 15.32
CA LEU A 68 11.54 5.07 14.39
C LEU A 68 11.60 6.36 13.57
N PRO A 69 10.88 6.44 12.43
CA PRO A 69 10.75 7.70 11.70
C PRO A 69 10.18 8.81 12.58
N ALA A 70 10.58 10.04 12.29
CA ALA A 70 9.96 11.21 12.89
C ALA A 70 8.54 11.40 12.33
N GLY A 71 7.57 11.60 13.24
CA GLY A 71 6.17 11.80 12.88
C GLY A 71 5.44 10.50 12.51
N ASP A 72 4.39 10.63 11.72
CA ASP A 72 3.54 9.52 11.33
C ASP A 72 4.20 8.71 10.22
N PHE A 73 4.21 7.38 10.35
CA PHE A 73 4.83 6.52 9.34
C PHE A 73 4.01 5.26 9.05
N PRO A 74 4.05 4.75 7.81
CA PRO A 74 3.36 3.53 7.44
C PRO A 74 4.07 2.27 7.95
N VAL A 75 3.28 1.28 8.35
CA VAL A 75 3.74 -0.09 8.56
C VAL A 75 3.00 -0.99 7.59
N THR A 76 3.73 -1.76 6.78
CA THR A 76 3.10 -2.68 5.82
C THR A 76 2.97 -4.07 6.42
N TYR A 77 1.75 -4.58 6.52
CA TYR A 77 1.49 -5.98 6.86
C TYR A 77 1.28 -6.79 5.58
N LEU A 78 1.93 -7.96 5.51
CA LEU A 78 1.79 -8.92 4.41
C LEU A 78 1.37 -10.27 4.98
N ASN A 79 0.20 -10.75 4.57
CA ASN A 79 -0.32 -12.05 4.98
C ASN A 79 -0.56 -12.94 3.75
N ALA A 80 0.00 -14.14 3.75
CA ALA A 80 -0.07 -15.08 2.65
C ALA A 80 0.07 -16.54 3.14
N GLY A 81 -1.05 -17.25 3.29
CA GLY A 81 -1.05 -18.58 3.90
C GLY A 81 -0.51 -18.54 5.33
N ALA A 82 0.58 -19.26 5.60
CA ALA A 82 1.26 -19.26 6.90
C ALA A 82 2.25 -18.09 7.08
N VAL A 83 2.52 -17.32 6.03
CA VAL A 83 3.40 -16.15 6.09
C VAL A 83 2.61 -14.97 6.65
N SER A 84 3.13 -14.36 7.71
CA SER A 84 2.63 -13.10 8.27
C SER A 84 3.81 -12.22 8.64
N LEU A 85 3.95 -11.09 7.94
CA LEU A 85 5.08 -10.17 8.05
C LEU A 85 4.61 -8.76 8.37
N ALA A 86 5.45 -8.00 9.09
CA ALA A 86 5.33 -6.57 9.24
C ALA A 86 6.61 -5.90 8.72
N VAL A 87 6.49 -4.91 7.85
CA VAL A 87 7.60 -4.19 7.24
C VAL A 87 7.53 -2.75 7.69
N LEU A 88 8.58 -2.29 8.37
CA LEU A 88 8.69 -0.93 8.87
C LEU A 88 10.15 -0.48 8.98
N PRO A 89 10.40 0.83 8.84
CA PRO A 89 11.72 1.40 9.05
C PRO A 89 12.13 1.41 10.54
N VAL A 90 13.34 0.97 10.82
CA VAL A 90 13.99 1.07 12.14
C VAL A 90 15.47 1.41 11.95
N ASP A 91 16.00 2.38 12.69
CA ASP A 91 17.38 2.86 12.60
C ASP A 91 17.80 3.20 11.15
N GLY A 92 16.86 3.80 10.38
CA GLY A 92 17.07 4.17 8.98
C GLY A 92 17.07 3.00 7.98
N GLN A 93 16.82 1.77 8.43
CA GLN A 93 16.80 0.57 7.60
C GLN A 93 15.39 0.00 7.50
N THR A 94 15.03 -0.55 6.34
CA THR A 94 13.80 -1.33 6.20
C THR A 94 14.01 -2.70 6.86
N LEU A 95 13.27 -2.98 7.94
CA LEU A 95 13.26 -4.29 8.58
C LEU A 95 12.00 -5.06 8.20
N VAL A 96 12.16 -6.38 8.02
CA VAL A 96 11.08 -7.33 7.76
C VAL A 96 10.89 -8.19 8.99
N PHE A 97 9.85 -7.90 9.77
CA PHE A 97 9.49 -8.62 10.98
C PHE A 97 8.61 -9.82 10.65
N THR A 98 8.87 -10.96 11.28
CA THR A 98 8.07 -12.17 11.13
C THR A 98 7.17 -12.36 12.34
N ASN A 99 5.91 -12.75 12.13
CA ASN A 99 4.99 -13.08 13.21
C ASN A 99 5.50 -14.28 14.02
N VAL A 100 5.38 -14.19 15.34
CA VAL A 100 5.74 -15.25 16.29
C VAL A 100 4.60 -15.49 17.27
N MET A 101 4.63 -16.64 17.95
CA MET A 101 3.65 -16.97 18.97
C MET A 101 3.61 -15.91 20.08
N SER A 102 2.41 -15.48 20.45
CA SER A 102 2.16 -14.55 21.55
C SER A 102 0.86 -14.88 22.27
N ALA A 103 0.77 -14.53 23.56
CA ALA A 103 -0.42 -14.81 24.36
C ALA A 103 -1.67 -14.05 23.87
N SER A 104 -1.50 -12.83 23.34
CA SER A 104 -2.58 -12.03 22.78
C SER A 104 -2.04 -11.10 21.71
N GLY A 105 -2.87 -10.72 20.73
CA GLY A 105 -2.44 -9.85 19.64
C GLY A 105 -1.45 -10.55 18.70
N ALA A 106 -0.82 -9.78 17.81
CA ALA A 106 0.16 -10.29 16.86
C ALA A 106 1.54 -9.70 17.16
N LYS A 107 2.46 -10.55 17.65
CA LYS A 107 3.85 -10.18 17.90
C LYS A 107 4.70 -10.47 16.68
N TYR A 108 5.49 -9.51 16.24
CA TYR A 108 6.43 -9.64 15.13
C TYR A 108 7.84 -9.31 15.61
N VAL A 109 8.85 -10.04 15.12
CA VAL A 109 10.26 -9.88 15.53
C VAL A 109 11.17 -9.76 14.31
N ALA A 110 12.12 -8.82 14.37
CA ALA A 110 13.23 -8.66 13.43
C ALA A 110 14.47 -8.19 14.19
N ASP A 111 15.64 -8.80 13.93
CA ASP A 111 16.87 -8.52 14.68
C ASP A 111 16.61 -8.63 16.19
N ARG A 112 16.68 -7.53 16.90
CA ARG A 112 16.45 -7.38 18.35
C ARG A 112 15.20 -6.57 18.68
N PHE A 113 14.40 -6.27 17.67
CA PHE A 113 13.23 -5.43 17.78
C PHE A 113 11.97 -6.27 17.82
N VAL A 114 11.01 -5.81 18.60
CA VAL A 114 9.68 -6.38 18.72
C VAL A 114 8.67 -5.32 18.31
N TRP A 115 7.81 -5.68 17.37
CA TRP A 115 6.61 -4.94 17.00
C TRP A 115 5.39 -5.77 17.38
N TRP A 116 4.63 -5.35 18.39
CA TRP A 116 3.51 -6.14 18.92
C TRP A 116 2.19 -5.38 18.82
N THR A 117 1.28 -5.86 17.98
CA THR A 117 -0.01 -5.20 17.75
C THR A 117 -1.12 -5.78 18.62
N LYS A 118 -2.04 -4.92 19.04
CA LYS A 118 -3.28 -5.27 19.74
C LYS A 118 -4.38 -4.26 19.39
N GLY A 119 -5.29 -4.68 18.49
CA GLY A 119 -6.29 -3.76 17.93
C GLY A 119 -5.61 -2.66 17.11
N GLN A 120 -5.98 -1.41 17.35
CA GLN A 120 -5.43 -0.21 16.68
C GLN A 120 -4.12 0.30 17.32
N GLN A 121 -3.59 -0.40 18.33
CA GLN A 121 -2.34 -0.05 19.00
C GLN A 121 -1.23 -1.04 18.63
N ALA A 122 0.00 -0.55 18.66
CA ALA A 122 1.21 -1.35 18.56
C ALA A 122 2.23 -0.92 19.61
N PHE A 123 3.04 -1.87 20.06
CA PHE A 123 4.10 -1.66 21.03
C PHE A 123 5.43 -1.96 20.35
N PHE A 124 6.29 -0.95 20.27
CA PHE A 124 7.64 -1.09 19.75
C PHE A 124 8.63 -1.21 20.90
N SER A 125 9.47 -2.24 20.88
CA SER A 125 10.43 -2.49 21.94
C SER A 125 11.65 -3.24 21.43
N GLU A 126 12.57 -3.46 22.35
CA GLU A 126 13.82 -4.16 22.15
C GLU A 126 13.83 -5.42 23.03
N ASP A 127 14.27 -6.57 22.50
CA ASP A 127 14.39 -7.81 23.26
C ASP A 127 15.77 -7.87 23.95
N ARG A 128 15.93 -7.08 25.02
CA ARG A 128 17.17 -6.94 25.81
C ARG A 128 16.87 -6.86 27.30
N ALA A 129 17.84 -7.24 28.14
CA ALA A 129 17.70 -7.22 29.59
C ALA A 129 17.50 -5.81 30.18
N ASP A 130 17.99 -4.78 29.49
CA ASP A 130 17.92 -3.37 29.88
C ASP A 130 16.90 -2.58 29.05
N ALA A 131 16.07 -3.25 28.25
CA ALA A 131 15.06 -2.60 27.46
C ALA A 131 14.08 -1.85 28.37
N GLY A 132 14.00 -0.52 28.20
CA GLY A 132 13.02 0.31 28.88
C GLY A 132 11.59 -0.02 28.45
N SER A 133 10.62 0.74 28.97
CA SER A 133 9.21 0.59 28.58
C SER A 133 9.03 0.69 27.06
N PRO A 134 8.21 -0.17 26.43
CA PRO A 134 7.90 -0.08 25.01
C PRO A 134 7.35 1.30 24.63
N SER A 135 7.68 1.76 23.42
CA SER A 135 6.96 2.87 22.80
C SER A 135 5.58 2.40 22.37
N VAL A 136 4.57 3.26 22.56
CA VAL A 136 3.18 3.01 22.18
C VAL A 136 2.90 3.74 20.87
N CYS A 137 2.42 3.00 19.89
CA CYS A 137 2.08 3.49 18.57
C CYS A 137 0.59 3.30 18.33
N GLU A 138 -0.10 4.36 17.90
CA GLU A 138 -1.52 4.34 17.60
C GLU A 138 -1.76 4.53 16.11
N GLU A 139 -2.65 3.72 15.55
CA GLU A 139 -3.06 3.87 14.16
C GLU A 139 -3.77 5.20 13.95
N VAL A 140 -3.26 5.98 13.01
CA VAL A 140 -3.84 7.26 12.61
C VAL A 140 -5.03 6.96 11.71
N LYS A 141 -6.23 7.26 12.21
CA LYS A 141 -7.45 7.12 11.39
C LYS A 141 -7.40 8.12 10.23
N PRO A 142 -7.68 7.69 8.99
CA PRO A 142 -7.90 8.61 7.89
C PRO A 142 -9.02 9.58 8.26
N SER A 143 -8.74 10.88 8.29
CA SER A 143 -9.79 11.88 8.47
C SER A 143 -10.67 11.90 7.23
N HIS A 144 -11.87 11.34 7.30
CA HIS A 144 -12.90 11.51 6.27
C HIS A 144 -13.45 12.94 6.34
N THR A 145 -12.67 13.93 5.92
CA THR A 145 -13.16 15.30 5.72
C THR A 145 -13.26 15.54 4.21
N GLY A 146 -14.36 15.05 3.63
CA GLY A 146 -14.64 15.13 2.20
C GLY A 146 -16.14 15.21 1.91
N THR A 147 -16.70 16.40 2.13
CA THR A 147 -17.74 17.05 1.29
C THR A 147 -18.86 16.16 0.70
N GLU A 148 -19.81 15.71 1.52
CA GLU A 148 -21.14 15.35 1.01
C GLU A 148 -21.97 16.63 0.81
N LYS A 149 -21.71 17.34 -0.29
CA LYS A 149 -22.65 18.35 -0.78
C LYS A 149 -23.78 17.62 -1.47
N GLN A 150 -24.83 17.34 -0.71
CA GLN A 150 -26.08 16.76 -1.17
C GLN A 150 -26.66 17.60 -2.31
N ALA A 151 -26.58 17.07 -3.53
CA ALA A 151 -27.31 17.60 -4.68
C ALA A 151 -28.77 17.14 -4.56
N ARG A 152 -29.66 18.12 -4.53
CA ARG A 152 -31.11 17.99 -4.71
C ARG A 152 -31.45 18.44 -6.12
#